data_AF-A0A0T7SCC6-F1
#
_entry.id   AF-A0A0T7SCC6-F1
#
_cell.length_a   1.000
_cell.length_b   1.000
_cell.length_c   1.000
_cell.angle_alpha   90.00
_cell.angle_beta   90.00
_cell.angle_gamma   90.00
#
_symmetry.space_group_name_H-M   'P 1'
#
loop_
_entity.id
_entity.type
_entity.pdbx_description
1 polymer ?
#
loop_
_entity_poly.entity_id
_entity_poly.type
_entity_poly.pdbx_seq_one_letter_code
_entity_poly.pdbx_strand_id
1 'polypeptide(L)'
;MDLKEFTNPTSIKADGNEFTSLEWLFILPESSWEKLKWLSLWGNKIENVDFTKLLNNFPNLQSINLENNPLNLSKLEDLDDEQLSQLVELVETKKLKINSWKGTPLLDLLRQIKKLREKIAKLEQQLQAQVEVAPK
;
A
#
# COMPACT_ATOMS: atom_id res chain seq x y z
N MET A 1 -0.21 23.50 4.86
CA MET A 1 1.25 23.31 5.02
C MET A 1 1.87 23.58 3.67
N ASP A 2 2.91 24.42 3.59
CA ASP A 2 3.66 24.62 2.35
C ASP A 2 4.94 23.78 2.41
N LEU A 3 5.13 22.91 1.42
CA LEU A 3 6.25 21.97 1.33
C LEU A 3 7.09 22.17 0.05
N LYS A 4 6.84 23.25 -0.71
CA LYS A 4 7.45 23.45 -2.05
C LYS A 4 8.96 23.61 -2.03
N GLU A 5 9.54 24.05 -0.91
CA GLU A 5 10.99 24.23 -0.77
C GLU A 5 11.73 22.92 -0.42
N PHE A 6 11.00 21.84 -0.07
CA PHE A 6 11.59 20.56 0.30
C PHE A 6 11.91 19.73 -0.96
N THR A 7 12.96 20.14 -1.67
CA THR A 7 13.35 19.58 -3.00
C THR A 7 14.29 18.37 -2.94
N ASN A 8 14.92 18.09 -1.79
CA ASN A 8 15.87 16.98 -1.58
C ASN A 8 15.63 16.12 -0.31
N PRO A 9 14.38 15.85 0.13
CA PRO A 9 14.13 14.99 1.27
C PRO A 9 14.50 13.54 0.93
N THR A 10 15.36 12.94 1.76
CA THR A 10 15.64 11.50 1.71
C THR A 10 14.87 10.74 2.79
N SER A 11 14.53 11.42 3.89
CA SER A 11 13.69 10.88 4.96
C SER A 11 12.66 11.89 5.43
N ILE A 12 11.47 11.42 5.76
CA ILE A 12 10.44 12.20 6.44
C ILE A 12 9.99 11.46 7.69
N LYS A 13 9.98 12.15 8.84
CA LYS A 13 9.49 11.65 10.11
C LYS A 13 8.40 12.60 10.64
N ALA A 14 7.18 12.10 10.71
CA ALA A 14 6.00 12.84 11.14
C ALA A 14 5.20 12.01 12.17
N ASP A 15 5.92 11.38 13.09
CA ASP A 15 5.36 10.50 14.12
C ASP A 15 4.58 11.27 15.20
N GLY A 16 3.54 10.66 15.76
CA GLY A 16 2.82 11.18 16.94
C GLY A 16 1.97 12.42 16.65
N ASN A 17 1.49 12.58 15.42
CA ASN A 17 0.64 13.70 15.02
C ASN A 17 -0.81 13.25 14.79
N GLU A 18 -1.60 14.10 14.14
CA GLU A 18 -3.02 13.92 13.90
C GLU A 18 -3.34 13.71 12.41
N PHE A 19 -2.38 13.23 11.62
CA PHE A 19 -2.60 12.98 10.19
C PHE A 19 -3.62 11.87 9.99
N THR A 20 -4.62 12.12 9.15
CA THR A 20 -5.65 11.14 8.79
C THR A 20 -5.44 10.52 7.41
N SER A 21 -4.53 11.08 6.61
CA SER A 21 -4.19 10.61 5.28
C SER A 21 -2.74 10.96 4.91
N LEU A 22 -2.28 10.41 3.78
CA LEU A 22 -0.98 10.70 3.18
C LEU A 22 -1.04 11.83 2.14
N GLU A 23 -2.20 12.47 1.93
CA GLU A 23 -2.40 13.42 0.82
C GLU A 23 -1.42 14.61 0.85
N TRP A 24 -0.99 14.99 2.04
CA TRP A 24 -0.02 16.07 2.21
C TRP A 24 1.38 15.73 1.67
N LEU A 25 1.74 14.46 1.54
CA LEU A 25 3.02 14.05 0.94
C LEU A 25 3.11 14.46 -0.52
N PHE A 26 1.99 14.44 -1.25
CA PHE A 26 1.94 14.78 -2.68
C PHE A 26 1.99 16.29 -2.94
N ILE A 27 2.08 17.12 -1.89
CA ILE A 27 2.36 18.55 -1.98
C ILE A 27 3.87 18.79 -2.16
N LEU A 28 4.71 17.80 -1.83
CA LEU A 28 6.15 17.87 -2.11
C LEU A 28 6.40 18.05 -3.61
N PRO A 29 7.42 18.82 -4.02
CA PRO A 29 7.81 18.95 -5.42
C PRO A 29 8.06 17.58 -6.05
N GLU A 30 7.59 17.35 -7.28
CA GLU A 30 7.77 16.05 -7.95
C GLU A 30 9.25 15.63 -8.05
N SER A 31 10.14 16.61 -8.24
CA SER A 31 11.61 16.41 -8.25
C SER A 31 12.19 15.88 -6.94
N SER A 32 11.40 15.83 -5.87
CA SER A 32 11.76 15.28 -4.57
C SER A 32 11.34 13.82 -4.39
N TRP A 33 10.35 13.33 -5.16
CA TRP A 33 9.72 12.06 -4.85
C TRP A 33 10.64 10.86 -5.07
N GLU A 34 11.46 10.89 -6.13
CA GLU A 34 12.48 9.86 -6.39
C GLU A 34 13.59 9.85 -5.33
N LYS A 35 13.69 10.88 -4.49
CA LYS A 35 14.78 10.99 -3.49
C LYS A 35 14.36 10.42 -2.14
N LEU A 36 13.05 10.37 -1.86
CA LEU A 36 12.52 9.90 -0.60
C LEU A 36 12.69 8.39 -0.47
N LYS A 37 13.40 7.97 0.57
CA LYS A 37 13.71 6.55 0.87
C LYS A 37 13.07 6.08 2.16
N TRP A 38 12.86 6.98 3.12
CA TRP A 38 12.36 6.62 4.45
C TRP A 38 11.16 7.49 4.82
N LEU A 39 10.03 6.87 5.13
CA LEU A 39 8.82 7.55 5.59
C LEU A 39 8.39 6.95 6.93
N SER A 40 8.29 7.77 7.96
CA SER A 40 7.73 7.38 9.26
C SER A 40 6.54 8.27 9.61
N LEU A 41 5.41 7.60 9.85
CA LEU A 41 4.11 8.16 10.24
C LEU A 41 3.55 7.40 11.45
N TRP A 42 4.44 6.92 12.31
CA TRP A 42 4.06 6.15 13.49
C TRP A 42 3.10 6.95 14.37
N GLY A 43 2.05 6.32 14.90
CA GLY A 43 1.21 6.96 15.92
C GLY A 43 0.40 8.15 15.39
N ASN A 44 -0.19 8.01 14.21
CA ASN A 44 -1.12 8.99 13.64
C ASN A 44 -2.56 8.42 13.62
N LYS A 45 -3.48 9.09 12.90
CA LYS A 45 -4.88 8.68 12.71
C LYS A 45 -5.15 8.23 11.27
N ILE A 46 -4.15 7.65 10.59
CA ILE A 46 -4.26 7.24 9.19
C ILE A 46 -5.12 5.98 9.11
N GLU A 47 -6.27 6.08 8.45
CA GLU A 47 -7.19 4.95 8.28
C GLU A 47 -6.98 4.25 6.95
N ASN A 48 -6.71 5.00 5.89
CA ASN A 48 -6.61 4.44 4.54
C ASN A 48 -5.29 4.86 3.91
N VAL A 49 -4.62 3.90 3.29
CA VAL A 49 -3.38 4.14 2.54
C VAL A 49 -3.61 3.63 1.13
N ASP A 50 -3.47 4.53 0.17
CA ASP A 50 -3.42 4.19 -1.25
C ASP A 50 -1.97 3.81 -1.58
N PHE A 51 -1.66 2.52 -1.50
CA PHE A 51 -0.31 2.01 -1.76
C PHE A 51 0.06 2.15 -3.24
N THR A 52 -0.90 2.04 -4.15
CA THR A 52 -0.70 2.28 -5.60
C THR A 52 -0.18 3.70 -5.82
N LYS A 53 -0.87 4.72 -5.31
CA LYS A 53 -0.44 6.12 -5.40
C LYS A 53 0.87 6.37 -4.67
N LEU A 54 1.06 5.79 -3.48
CA LEU A 54 2.29 5.96 -2.70
C LEU A 54 3.52 5.42 -3.44
N LEU A 55 3.45 4.21 -3.96
CA LEU A 55 4.59 3.55 -4.62
C LEU A 55 4.87 4.13 -6.02
N ASN A 56 3.84 4.53 -6.75
CA ASN A 56 4.01 5.19 -8.05
C ASN A 56 4.71 6.54 -7.95
N ASN A 57 4.30 7.36 -6.98
CA ASN A 57 4.88 8.68 -6.83
C ASN A 57 6.26 8.61 -6.17
N PHE A 58 6.49 7.69 -5.23
CA PHE A 58 7.75 7.57 -4.48
C PHE A 58 8.42 6.19 -4.74
N PRO A 59 8.92 5.94 -5.96
CA PRO A 59 9.37 4.61 -6.39
C PRO A 59 10.59 4.09 -5.60
N ASN A 60 11.38 5.00 -5.03
CA ASN A 60 12.58 4.68 -4.27
C ASN A 60 12.34 4.52 -2.75
N LEU A 61 11.08 4.44 -2.31
CA LEU A 61 10.77 4.16 -0.90
C LEU A 61 11.34 2.80 -0.50
N GLN A 62 12.24 2.82 0.47
CA GLN A 62 12.89 1.65 1.02
C GLN A 62 12.28 1.26 2.35
N SER A 63 11.65 2.18 3.08
CA SER A 63 11.08 1.90 4.40
C SER A 63 9.87 2.80 4.67
N ILE A 64 8.81 2.18 5.18
CA ILE A 64 7.54 2.82 5.49
C ILE A 64 7.10 2.35 6.87
N ASN A 65 6.98 3.28 7.81
CA ASN A 65 6.45 3.00 9.14
C ASN A 65 5.08 3.64 9.33
N LEU A 66 4.04 2.81 9.37
CA LEU A 66 2.65 3.20 9.59
C LEU A 66 2.09 2.55 10.87
N GLU A 67 2.95 2.02 11.73
CA GLU A 67 2.53 1.44 13.01
C GLU A 67 1.76 2.44 13.87
N ASN A 68 0.90 1.91 14.74
CA ASN A 68 0.06 2.69 15.63
C ASN A 68 -0.87 3.68 14.89
N ASN A 69 -1.39 3.26 13.73
CA ASN A 69 -2.45 3.95 12.99
C ASN A 69 -3.69 3.06 12.89
N PRO A 70 -4.92 3.60 12.80
CA PRO A 70 -6.16 2.83 12.60
C PRO A 70 -6.33 2.27 11.17
N LEU A 71 -5.28 1.69 10.58
CA LEU A 71 -5.23 1.25 9.18
C LEU A 71 -6.31 0.23 8.82
N ASN A 72 -6.90 0.44 7.64
CA ASN A 72 -7.76 -0.46 6.90
C ASN A 72 -7.10 -0.74 5.54
N LEU A 73 -6.88 -2.01 5.24
CA LEU A 73 -6.17 -2.43 4.02
C LEU A 73 -7.12 -2.91 2.91
N SER A 74 -8.40 -2.55 2.94
CA SER A 74 -9.39 -3.04 1.98
C SER A 74 -9.11 -2.69 0.51
N LYS A 75 -8.20 -1.75 0.22
CA LYS A 75 -7.87 -1.25 -1.13
C LYS A 75 -6.63 -1.89 -1.78
N LEU A 76 -6.09 -2.98 -1.23
CA LEU A 76 -4.92 -3.64 -1.84
C LEU A 76 -5.25 -4.36 -3.16
N GLU A 77 -6.53 -4.45 -3.55
CA GLU A 77 -6.95 -5.06 -4.81
C GLU A 77 -6.57 -4.26 -6.07
N ASP A 78 -6.16 -3.00 -5.89
CA ASP A 78 -5.78 -2.07 -6.97
C ASP A 78 -4.27 -2.08 -7.28
N LEU A 79 -3.48 -2.96 -6.66
CA LEU A 79 -2.05 -3.09 -6.93
C LEU A 79 -1.80 -3.89 -8.21
N ASP A 80 -0.88 -3.42 -9.06
CA ASP A 80 -0.30 -4.22 -10.13
C ASP A 80 0.79 -5.18 -9.61
N ASP A 81 1.30 -6.05 -10.49
CA ASP A 81 2.28 -7.09 -10.13
C ASP A 81 3.61 -6.50 -9.63
N GLU A 82 4.03 -5.33 -10.13
CA GLU A 82 5.28 -4.66 -9.73
C GLU A 82 5.11 -4.04 -8.34
N GLN A 83 4.03 -3.30 -8.13
CA GLN A 83 3.67 -2.70 -6.84
C GLN A 83 3.46 -3.77 -5.76
N LEU A 84 2.82 -4.88 -6.11
CA LEU A 84 2.64 -6.00 -5.19
C LEU A 84 3.99 -6.63 -4.83
N SER A 85 4.85 -6.87 -5.82
CA SER A 85 6.21 -7.40 -5.61
C SER A 85 7.03 -6.49 -4.68
N GLN A 86 6.99 -5.18 -4.92
CA GLN A 86 7.67 -4.20 -4.07
C GLN A 86 7.11 -4.21 -2.64
N LEU A 87 5.79 -4.25 -2.48
CA LEU A 87 5.16 -4.28 -1.16
C LEU A 87 5.53 -5.56 -0.39
N VAL A 88 5.55 -6.71 -1.07
CA VAL A 88 5.99 -8.00 -0.52
C VAL A 88 7.45 -7.91 -0.06
N GLU A 89 8.36 -7.38 -0.90
CA GLU A 89 9.77 -7.20 -0.51
C GLU A 89 9.91 -6.34 0.75
N LEU A 90 9.17 -5.23 0.82
CA LEU A 90 9.18 -4.36 2.00
C LEU A 90 8.72 -5.10 3.27
N VAL A 91 7.71 -5.96 3.17
CA VAL A 91 7.25 -6.80 4.29
C VAL A 91 8.30 -7.85 4.68
N GLU A 92 8.82 -8.61 3.71
CA GLU A 92 9.80 -9.69 3.94
C GLU A 92 11.09 -9.16 4.58
N THR A 93 11.54 -7.99 4.12
CA THR A 93 12.74 -7.32 4.64
C THR A 93 12.48 -6.49 5.91
N LYS A 94 11.26 -6.55 6.47
CA LYS A 94 10.81 -5.83 7.67
C LYS A 94 10.93 -4.30 7.57
N LYS A 95 10.87 -3.78 6.36
CA LYS A 95 10.94 -2.34 6.06
C LYS A 95 9.57 -1.69 5.90
N LEU A 96 8.52 -2.45 5.58
CA LEU A 96 7.14 -2.04 5.82
C LEU A 96 6.74 -2.46 7.22
N LYS A 97 6.48 -1.48 8.08
CA LYS A 97 5.95 -1.70 9.41
C LYS A 97 4.51 -1.25 9.45
N ILE A 98 3.61 -2.23 9.49
CA ILE A 98 2.18 -2.04 9.62
C ILE A 98 1.72 -2.80 10.86
N ASN A 99 1.25 -2.06 11.85
CA ASN A 99 0.47 -2.60 12.94
C ASN A 99 -0.62 -1.58 13.24
N SER A 100 -1.78 -2.06 13.65
CA SER A 100 -2.89 -1.19 13.98
C SER A 100 -3.38 -1.46 15.39
N TRP A 101 -3.64 -0.38 16.12
CA TRP A 101 -4.20 -0.42 17.46
C TRP A 101 -5.74 -0.56 17.46
N LYS A 102 -6.39 -0.29 16.32
CA LYS A 102 -7.85 -0.38 16.12
C LYS A 102 -8.28 -1.03 14.81
N GLY A 103 -7.46 -0.90 13.80
CA GLY A 103 -7.67 -1.43 12.47
C GLY A 103 -7.44 -2.93 12.41
N THR A 104 -7.88 -3.53 11.31
CA THR A 104 -7.83 -4.97 11.10
C THR A 104 -6.98 -5.40 9.90
N PRO A 105 -5.73 -4.90 9.71
CA PRO A 105 -4.89 -5.25 8.56
C PRO A 105 -4.88 -6.75 8.22
N LEU A 106 -4.69 -7.60 9.23
CA LEU A 106 -4.70 -9.06 9.05
C LEU A 106 -6.06 -9.57 8.57
N LEU A 107 -7.17 -9.09 9.15
CA LEU A 107 -8.51 -9.50 8.73
C LEU A 107 -8.81 -9.02 7.31
N ASP A 108 -8.36 -7.82 6.94
CA ASP A 108 -8.56 -7.25 5.61
C ASP A 108 -7.78 -8.06 4.57
N LEU A 109 -6.55 -8.44 4.89
CA LEU A 109 -5.76 -9.38 4.08
C LEU A 109 -6.44 -10.75 3.96
N LEU A 110 -6.93 -11.33 5.06
CA LEU A 110 -7.65 -12.61 5.04
C LEU A 110 -8.94 -12.54 4.21
N ARG A 111 -9.69 -11.43 4.29
CA ARG A 111 -10.89 -11.18 3.46
C ARG A 111 -10.52 -11.10 1.98
N GLN A 112 -9.42 -10.46 1.63
CA GLN A 112 -8.96 -10.40 0.24
C GLN A 112 -8.50 -11.76 -0.28
N ILE A 113 -7.74 -12.52 0.51
CA ILE A 113 -7.35 -13.90 0.16
C ILE A 113 -8.60 -14.75 -0.10
N LYS A 114 -9.64 -14.62 0.73
CA LYS A 114 -10.92 -15.31 0.52
C LYS A 114 -11.57 -14.90 -0.81
N LYS A 115 -11.69 -13.61 -1.10
CA LYS A 115 -12.24 -13.10 -2.36
C LYS A 115 -11.47 -13.59 -3.59
N LEU A 116 -10.13 -13.59 -3.52
CA LEU A 116 -9.27 -14.07 -4.61
C LEU A 116 -9.49 -15.56 -4.89
N ARG A 117 -9.57 -16.39 -3.84
CA ARG A 117 -9.88 -17.82 -3.99
C ARG A 117 -11.24 -18.06 -4.64
N GLU A 118 -12.26 -17.29 -4.25
CA GLU A 118 -13.59 -17.37 -4.86
C GLU A 118 -13.57 -16.95 -6.34
N LYS A 119 -12.79 -15.93 -6.72
CA LYS A 119 -12.62 -15.49 -8.11
C LYS A 119 -11.90 -16.54 -8.96
N ILE A 120 -10.82 -17.12 -8.44
CA ILE A 120 -10.05 -18.19 -9.11
C ILE A 120 -10.97 -19.40 -9.38
N ALA A 121 -11.71 -19.87 -8.38
CA ALA A 121 -12.63 -21.01 -8.54
C ALA A 121 -13.70 -20.76 -9.62
N LYS A 122 -14.24 -19.54 -9.70
CA LYS A 122 -15.18 -19.15 -10.76
C LYS A 122 -14.55 -19.17 -12.14
N LEU A 123 -13.31 -18.67 -12.28
CA LEU A 123 -12.59 -18.66 -13.55
C LEU A 123 -12.24 -20.08 -14.01
N GLU A 124 -11.83 -20.96 -13.10
CA GLU A 124 -11.56 -22.38 -13.40
C GLU A 124 -12.82 -23.09 -13.93
N GLN A 125 -13.97 -22.87 -13.29
CA GLN A 125 -15.26 -23.41 -13.75
C GLN A 125 -15.64 -22.89 -15.15
N GLN A 126 -15.44 -21.60 -15.41
CA GLN A 126 -15.71 -21.00 -16.72
C GLN A 126 -14.80 -21.55 -17.81
N LEU A 127 -13.51 -21.76 -17.50
CA LEU A 127 -12.55 -22.33 -18.43
C LEU A 127 -12.91 -23.78 -18.77
N GLN A 128 -13.27 -24.59 -17.77
CA GLN A 128 -13.68 -25.97 -17.99
C GLN A 128 -14.95 -26.05 -18.85
N ALA A 129 -15.93 -25.20 -18.60
CA ALA A 129 -17.15 -25.12 -19.42
C ALA A 129 -16.85 -24.69 -20.87
N GLN A 130 -15.87 -23.83 -21.12
CA GLN A 130 -15.49 -23.43 -22.49
C GLN A 130 -14.75 -24.55 -23.25
N VAL A 131 -13.91 -25.33 -22.57
CA VAL A 131 -13.23 -26.48 -23.17
C VAL A 131 -14.22 -27.58 -23.56
N GLU A 132 -15.28 -27.79 -22.78
CA GLU A 132 -16.32 -28.79 -23.06
C GLU A 132 -17.24 -28.43 -24.24
N VAL A 133 -17.34 -27.14 -24.60
CA VAL A 133 -18.23 -26.64 -25.67
C VAL A 133 -17.50 -26.34 -26.99
N ALA A 134 -16.16 -26.31 -26.99
CA ALA A 134 -15.37 -26.10 -28.21
C ALA A 134 -15.52 -27.30 -29.18
N PRO A 135 -15.98 -27.10 -30.43
CA PRO A 135 -16.13 -28.20 -31.39
C PRO A 135 -14.77 -28.75 -31.82
N LYS A 136 -14.70 -30.08 -32.00
CA LYS A 136 -13.52 -30.79 -32.54
C LYS A 136 -13.24 -30.42 -33.98
#